data_AF-A0A067NDK7-F1
#
_entry.id   AF-A0A067NDK7-F1
#
_cell.length_a   1.000
_cell.length_b   1.000
_cell.length_c   1.000
_cell.angle_alpha   90.00
_cell.angle_beta   90.00
_cell.angle_gamma   90.00
#
_symmetry.space_group_name_H-M   'P 1'
#
loop_
_entity.id
_entity.type
_entity.pdbx_description
1 polymer ?
#
loop_
_entity_poly.entity_id
_entity_poly.type
_entity_poly.pdbx_seq_one_letter_code
_entity_poly.pdbx_strand_id
1 'polypeptide(L)'
;LKKRARKGWKLSERYGRMVELGLGRTSTGHKKAVASMTRRQASIITQLLTGHAPLNKHLHKIGAVPSPMCSACSLYEETVTHYLAKCTAHRVAREALR
;
A
#
# COMPACT_ATOMS: atom_id res chain seq x y z
N LEU A 1 11.38 -1.02 -28.50
CA LEU A 1 11.54 -0.65 -27.06
C LEU A 1 10.40 -1.11 -26.13
N LYS A 2 9.12 -0.81 -26.42
CA LYS A 2 8.00 -1.09 -25.47
C LYS A 2 7.83 -2.57 -25.06
N LYS A 3 8.06 -3.53 -25.96
CA LYS A 3 7.94 -4.98 -25.66
C LYS A 3 9.04 -5.47 -24.71
N ARG A 4 10.30 -5.07 -24.94
CA ARG A 4 11.46 -5.47 -24.11
C ARG A 4 11.35 -4.89 -22.70
N ALA A 5 10.99 -3.60 -22.58
CA ALA A 5 10.74 -2.95 -21.30
C ALA A 5 9.60 -3.62 -20.51
N ARG A 6 8.51 -4.00 -21.19
CA ARG A 6 7.40 -4.73 -20.55
C ARG A 6 7.84 -6.11 -20.04
N LYS A 7 8.64 -6.85 -20.80
CA LYS A 7 9.17 -8.15 -20.39
C LYS A 7 10.10 -8.01 -19.18
N GLY A 8 11.02 -7.05 -19.21
CA GLY A 8 11.91 -6.74 -18.09
C GLY A 8 11.14 -6.30 -16.84
N TRP A 9 10.09 -5.48 -17.00
CA TRP A 9 9.22 -5.09 -15.90
C TRP A 9 8.54 -6.30 -15.24
N LYS A 10 7.93 -7.18 -16.04
CA LYS A 10 7.24 -8.39 -15.55
C LYS A 10 8.17 -9.36 -14.81
N LEU A 11 9.45 -9.39 -15.16
CA LEU A 11 10.47 -10.23 -14.53
C LEU A 11 11.01 -9.64 -13.22
N SER A 12 10.72 -8.36 -12.93
CA SER A 12 11.21 -7.72 -11.71
C SER A 12 10.45 -8.18 -10.47
N GLU A 13 11.14 -8.30 -9.34
CA GLU A 13 10.54 -8.57 -8.03
C GLU A 13 9.47 -7.52 -7.66
N ARG A 14 9.67 -6.27 -8.09
CA ARG A 14 8.69 -5.18 -7.93
C ARG A 14 7.37 -5.48 -8.62
N TYR A 15 7.38 -6.16 -9.76
CA TYR A 15 6.16 -6.58 -10.44
C TYR A 15 5.44 -7.68 -9.66
N GLY A 16 6.17 -8.63 -9.08
CA GLY A 16 5.60 -9.65 -8.18
C GLY A 16 4.84 -9.03 -7.01
N ARG A 17 5.48 -8.11 -6.30
CA ARG A 17 4.85 -7.36 -5.20
C ARG A 17 3.62 -6.55 -5.65
N MET A 18 3.68 -5.94 -6.83
CA MET A 18 2.54 -5.19 -7.40
C MET A 18 1.35 -6.10 -7.73
N VAL A 19 1.61 -7.34 -8.19
CA VAL A 19 0.56 -8.34 -8.44
C VAL A 19 -0.07 -8.79 -7.12
N GLU A 20 0.72 -9.08 -6.08
CA GLU A 20 0.23 -9.44 -4.74
C GLU A 20 -0.67 -8.34 -4.14
N LEU A 21 -0.32 -7.09 -4.38
CA LEU A 21 -1.09 -5.91 -3.92
C LEU A 21 -2.35 -5.66 -4.76
N GLY A 22 -2.72 -6.54 -5.68
CA GLY A 22 -3.88 -6.41 -6.56
C GLY A 22 -3.74 -5.34 -7.65
N LEU A 23 -2.65 -4.57 -7.63
CA LEU A 23 -2.31 -3.53 -8.62
C LEU A 23 -1.87 -4.12 -9.97
N GLY A 24 -1.41 -5.37 -9.99
CA GLY A 24 -1.04 -6.08 -11.21
C GLY A 24 -2.22 -6.45 -12.11
N ARG A 25 -3.46 -6.38 -11.60
CA ARG A 25 -4.66 -6.90 -12.27
C ARG A 25 -5.30 -5.95 -13.28
N THR A 26 -4.81 -4.72 -13.41
CA THR A 26 -4.81 -3.90 -14.64
C THR A 26 -4.49 -2.46 -14.24
N SER A 27 -3.56 -1.82 -14.95
CA SER A 27 -3.42 -0.36 -14.90
C SER A 27 -4.76 0.35 -15.21
N THR A 28 -5.68 -0.32 -15.93
CA THR A 28 -7.01 0.14 -16.26
C THR A 28 -7.97 0.14 -15.06
N GLY A 29 -8.00 -0.90 -14.23
CA GLY A 29 -8.89 -0.99 -13.07
C GLY A 29 -8.55 0.05 -12.01
N HIS A 30 -7.26 0.17 -11.66
CA HIS A 30 -6.80 1.22 -10.76
C HIS A 30 -7.09 2.61 -11.32
N LYS A 31 -6.80 2.87 -12.61
CA LYS A 31 -7.14 4.14 -13.27
C LYS A 31 -8.62 4.46 -13.20
N LYS A 32 -9.50 3.49 -13.45
CA LYS A 32 -10.96 3.67 -13.34
C LYS A 32 -11.37 3.97 -11.90
N ALA A 33 -10.82 3.26 -10.93
CA ALA A 33 -11.13 3.45 -9.51
C ALA A 33 -10.72 4.84 -9.00
N VAL A 34 -9.56 5.35 -9.45
CA VAL A 34 -9.09 6.69 -9.05
C VAL A 34 -9.57 7.81 -9.97
N ALA A 35 -10.23 7.52 -11.09
CA ALA A 35 -10.64 8.52 -12.09
C ALA A 35 -11.65 9.54 -11.55
N SER A 36 -12.57 9.10 -10.68
CA SER A 36 -13.58 9.96 -10.05
C SER A 36 -13.09 10.61 -8.75
N MET A 37 -11.87 10.29 -8.30
CA MET A 37 -11.34 10.75 -7.02
C MET A 37 -10.55 12.04 -7.17
N THR A 38 -10.50 12.82 -6.10
CA THR A 38 -9.56 13.94 -6.04
C THR A 38 -8.11 13.44 -6.10
N ARG A 39 -7.20 14.29 -6.58
CA ARG A 39 -5.76 14.02 -6.61
C ARG A 39 -5.22 13.53 -5.25
N ARG A 40 -5.72 14.10 -4.15
CA ARG A 40 -5.32 13.73 -2.79
C ARG A 40 -5.74 12.30 -2.45
N GLN A 41 -6.99 11.94 -2.69
CA GLN A 41 -7.51 10.59 -2.43
C GLN A 41 -6.79 9.53 -3.27
N ALA A 42 -6.60 9.82 -4.57
CA ALA A 42 -5.87 8.94 -5.47
C ALA A 42 -4.43 8.70 -5.00
N SER A 43 -3.75 9.75 -4.52
CA SER A 43 -2.39 9.64 -3.96
C SER A 43 -2.35 8.75 -2.72
N ILE A 44 -3.28 8.94 -1.78
CA ILE A 44 -3.38 8.12 -0.56
C ILE A 44 -3.58 6.64 -0.92
N ILE A 45 -4.54 6.34 -1.80
CA ILE A 45 -4.80 4.97 -2.23
C ILE A 45 -3.58 4.36 -2.93
N THR A 46 -2.89 5.13 -3.77
CA THR A 46 -1.67 4.67 -4.43
C THR A 46 -0.57 4.35 -3.43
N GLN A 47 -0.36 5.20 -2.42
CA GLN A 47 0.62 4.97 -1.37
C GLN A 47 0.29 3.73 -0.54
N LEU A 48 -0.97 3.55 -0.17
CA LEU A 48 -1.43 2.36 0.56
C LEU A 48 -1.24 1.09 -0.28
N LEU A 49 -1.67 1.10 -1.53
CA LEU A 49 -1.57 -0.06 -2.42
C LEU A 49 -0.12 -0.40 -2.79
N THR A 50 0.81 0.55 -2.75
CA THR A 50 2.23 0.29 -3.03
C THR A 50 3.07 0.02 -1.78
N GLY A 51 2.49 0.20 -0.58
CA GLY A 51 3.21 0.10 0.69
C GLY A 51 4.18 1.26 0.94
N HIS A 52 3.98 2.40 0.28
CA HIS A 52 4.72 3.65 0.49
C HIS A 52 3.95 4.66 1.34
N ALA A 53 2.84 4.25 1.95
CA ALA A 53 2.16 5.07 2.93
C ALA A 53 3.09 5.39 4.11
N PRO A 54 2.91 6.55 4.78
CA PRO A 54 3.72 6.96 5.94
C PRO A 54 3.32 6.15 7.20
N LEU A 55 3.44 4.83 7.11
CA LEU A 55 3.31 3.88 8.22
C LEU A 55 4.70 3.48 8.71
N ASN A 56 4.83 3.11 9.98
CA ASN A 56 6.12 2.86 10.63
C ASN A 56 6.96 1.81 9.90
N LYS A 57 6.37 0.82 9.23
CA LYS A 57 7.15 -0.12 8.40
C LYS A 57 7.88 0.58 7.25
N HIS A 58 7.21 1.48 6.54
CA HIS A 58 7.82 2.23 5.44
C HIS A 58 8.80 3.26 5.98
N LEU A 59 8.41 3.99 7.03
CA LEU A 59 9.24 5.00 7.66
C LEU A 59 10.54 4.41 8.24
N HIS A 60 10.48 3.22 8.85
CA HIS A 60 11.65 2.52 9.36
C HIS A 60 12.57 2.08 8.22
N LYS A 61 11.99 1.60 7.12
CA LYS A 61 12.76 1.20 5.93
C LYS A 61 13.57 2.36 5.33
N ILE A 62 13.08 3.60 5.42
CA ILE A 62 13.79 4.80 4.94
C ILE A 62 14.61 5.49 6.04
N GLY A 63 14.69 4.92 7.25
CA GLY A 63 15.44 5.47 8.37
C GLY A 63 14.79 6.69 9.06
N ALA A 64 13.51 6.96 8.81
CA ALA A 64 12.80 8.10 9.39
C ALA A 64 12.28 7.84 10.82
N VAL A 65 12.11 6.57 11.21
CA VAL A 65 11.71 6.17 12.57
C VAL A 65 12.59 5.00 13.06
N PRO A 66 12.82 4.88 14.37
CA PRO A 66 13.72 3.87 14.92
C PRO A 66 13.14 2.45 14.96
N SER A 67 11.81 2.29 14.83
CA SER A 67 11.15 0.99 14.93
C SER A 67 9.99 0.87 13.94
N PRO A 68 9.80 -0.31 13.31
CA PRO A 68 8.68 -0.56 12.40
C PRO A 68 7.37 -0.89 13.14
N MET A 69 7.38 -0.96 14.47
CA MET A 69 6.24 -1.40 15.28
C MET A 69 5.07 -0.40 15.23
N CYS A 70 3.85 -0.92 15.22
CA CYS A 70 2.65 -0.08 15.31
C CYS A 70 2.61 0.67 16.64
N SER A 71 2.45 2.00 16.59
CA SER A 71 2.33 2.82 17.80
C SER A 71 1.01 2.61 18.52
N ALA A 72 -0.05 2.20 17.81
CA ALA A 72 -1.38 2.06 18.37
C ALA A 72 -1.59 0.73 19.12
N CYS A 73 -1.04 -0.38 18.62
CA CYS A 73 -1.17 -1.69 19.28
C CYS A 73 0.14 -2.26 19.82
N SER A 74 1.30 -1.80 19.34
CA SER A 74 2.64 -2.26 19.75
C SER A 74 2.93 -3.77 19.63
N LEU A 75 2.03 -4.53 19.00
CA LEU A 75 2.14 -6.00 18.88
C LEU A 75 2.75 -6.46 17.56
N TYR A 76 2.57 -5.69 16.48
CA TYR A 76 3.02 -6.05 15.13
C TYR A 76 3.63 -4.86 14.41
N GLU A 77 4.40 -5.13 13.36
CA GLU A 77 4.85 -4.08 12.42
C GLU A 77 3.65 -3.35 11.79
N GLU A 78 3.78 -2.04 11.64
CA GLU A 78 2.77 -1.20 11.01
C GLU A 78 2.80 -1.33 9.48
N THR A 79 2.36 -2.48 8.99
CA THR A 79 2.09 -2.73 7.58
C THR A 79 0.74 -2.13 7.17
N VAL A 80 0.53 -1.92 5.87
CA VAL A 80 -0.79 -1.50 5.32
C VAL A 80 -1.88 -2.52 5.66
N THR A 81 -1.58 -3.82 5.58
CA THR A 81 -2.53 -4.88 5.93
C THR A 81 -2.83 -4.90 7.43
N HIS A 82 -1.83 -4.67 8.28
CA HIS A 82 -2.04 -4.50 9.70
C HIS A 82 -2.94 -3.29 9.98
N TYR A 83 -2.58 -2.12 9.47
CA TYR A 83 -3.33 -0.88 9.69
C TYR A 83 -4.80 -0.98 9.23
N LEU A 84 -5.03 -1.42 7.98
CA LEU A 84 -6.36 -1.43 7.36
C LEU A 84 -7.23 -2.63 7.73
N ALA A 85 -6.68 -3.75 8.21
CA ALA A 85 -7.49 -4.98 8.42
C ALA A 85 -7.28 -5.66 9.77
N LYS A 86 -6.08 -5.64 10.35
CA LYS A 86 -5.74 -6.48 11.52
C LYS A 86 -5.56 -5.71 12.83
N CYS A 87 -5.24 -4.43 12.79
CA CYS A 87 -4.92 -3.66 13.99
C CYS A 87 -6.15 -3.55 14.89
N THR A 88 -6.06 -4.05 16.12
CA THR A 88 -7.15 -4.04 17.09
C THR A 88 -7.52 -2.63 17.53
N ALA A 89 -6.52 -1.74 17.67
CA ALA A 89 -6.73 -0.34 18.02
C ALA A 89 -7.59 0.42 16.98
N HIS A 90 -7.49 0.04 15.69
CA HIS A 90 -8.29 0.64 14.62
C HIS A 90 -9.59 -0.12 14.32
N ARG A 91 -10.00 -1.08 15.16
CA ARG A 91 -11.20 -1.89 14.92
C ARG A 91 -12.47 -1.04 14.85
N VAL A 92 -12.69 -0.18 15.83
CA VAL A 92 -13.87 0.70 15.90
C VAL A 92 -13.97 1.61 14.68
N ALA A 93 -12.84 2.22 14.29
CA ALA A 93 -12.80 3.07 13.10
C ALA A 93 -13.14 2.31 11.81
N ARG A 94 -12.77 1.02 11.70
CA ARG A 94 -13.14 0.19 10.54
C ARG A 94 -14.60 -0.22 10.56
N GLU A 95 -15.15 -0.51 11.73
CA GLU A 95 -16.57 -0.84 11.89
C GLU A 95 -17.45 0.36 11.49
N ALA A 96 -17.02 1.58 11.78
CA ALA A 96 -17.73 2.81 11.38
C ALA A 96 -17.71 3.12 9.88
N LEU A 97 -16.86 2.45 9.09
CA LEU A 97 -16.76 2.61 7.63
C LEU A 97 -17.58 1.59 6.84
N ARG A 98 -18.27 0.68 7.53
CA ARG A 98 -19.21 -0.28 6.93
C ARG A 98 -20.59 0.32 6.82
#